data_AF-A0A2N2Z255-F1
#
_entry.id   AF-A0A2N2Z255-F1
#
_cell.length_a   1.000
_cell.length_b   1.000
_cell.length_c   1.000
_cell.angle_alpha   90.00
_cell.angle_beta   90.00
_cell.angle_gamma   90.00
#
_symmetry.space_group_name_H-M   'P 1'
#
loop_
_entity.id
_entity.type
_entity.pdbx_description
1 polymer ?
#
loop_
_entity_poly.entity_id
_entity_poly.type
_entity_poly.pdbx_seq_one_letter_code
_entity_poly.pdbx_strand_id
1 'polypeptide(L)' 'MKTINLLKFILFGLSFLLASCMEEDPYADFSVSSTLIETGQSVTFTNKSTNADHYEWFFGDGSSSTELNPSHTYP' A
#
# COMPACT_ATOMS: atom_id res chain seq x y z
N MET A 1 -10.71 -44.47 13.85
CA MET A 1 -11.47 -43.36 13.22
C MET A 1 -11.64 -42.11 14.11
N LYS A 2 -11.03 -42.01 15.30
CA LYS A 2 -11.12 -40.80 16.16
C LYS A 2 -9.89 -39.88 16.06
N THR A 3 -8.71 -40.43 15.76
CA THR A 3 -7.43 -39.70 15.67
C THR A 3 -7.26 -38.88 14.38
N ILE A 4 -7.83 -39.32 13.25
CA ILE A 4 -7.78 -38.61 11.96
C ILE A 4 -8.54 -37.27 12.00
N ASN A 5 -9.66 -37.19 12.74
CA ASN A 5 -10.42 -35.95 12.86
C ASN A 5 -9.75 -34.94 13.81
N LEU A 6 -9.04 -35.44 14.85
CA LEU A 6 -8.26 -34.61 15.77
C LEU A 6 -7.02 -34.02 15.08
N LEU A 7 -6.30 -34.81 14.26
CA LEU A 7 -5.16 -34.33 13.49
C LEU A 7 -5.57 -33.29 12.43
N LYS A 8 -6.73 -33.48 11.78
CA LYS A 8 -7.32 -32.49 10.86
C LYS A 8 -7.74 -31.19 11.56
N PHE A 9 -8.28 -31.28 12.77
CA PHE A 9 -8.64 -30.09 13.57
C PHE A 9 -7.41 -29.31 14.02
N ILE A 10 -6.35 -30.01 14.43
CA ILE A 10 -5.07 -29.39 14.79
C ILE A 10 -4.41 -28.77 13.56
N LEU A 11 -4.39 -29.44 12.40
CA LEU A 11 -3.83 -28.88 11.16
C LEU A 11 -4.62 -27.66 10.65
N PHE A 12 -5.95 -27.68 10.76
CA PHE A 12 -6.82 -26.55 10.39
C PHE A 12 -6.70 -25.35 11.36
N GLY A 13 -6.57 -25.64 12.67
CA GLY A 13 -6.32 -24.62 13.68
C GLY A 13 -4.90 -24.04 13.61
N LEU A 14 -3.90 -24.87 13.34
CA LEU A 14 -2.49 -24.47 13.21
C LEU A 14 -2.26 -23.63 11.95
N SER A 15 -2.96 -23.91 10.84
CA SER A 15 -2.94 -23.04 9.66
C SER A 15 -3.56 -21.66 9.94
N PHE A 16 -4.52 -21.56 10.86
CA PHE A 16 -5.12 -20.29 11.27
C PHE A 16 -4.25 -19.53 12.30
N LEU A 17 -3.55 -20.26 13.18
CA LEU A 17 -2.59 -19.72 14.14
C LEU A 17 -1.30 -19.19 13.48
N LEU A 18 -0.84 -19.82 12.39
CA LEU A 18 0.32 -19.36 11.61
C LEU A 18 0.02 -18.10 10.76
N ALA A 19 -1.24 -17.88 10.37
CA ALA A 19 -1.66 -16.70 9.61
C ALA A 19 -1.78 -15.42 10.46
N SER A 20 -1.84 -15.55 11.79
CA SER A 20 -1.96 -14.41 12.71
C SER A 20 -0.67 -13.56 12.83
N CYS A 21 0.45 -14.01 12.27
CA CYS A 21 1.76 -13.39 12.43
C CYS A 21 2.40 -12.98 11.10
N MET A 22 1.59 -12.75 10.06
CA MET A 22 2.05 -12.16 8.79
C MET A 22 1.57 -10.71 8.73
N GLU A 23 2.47 -9.79 9.07
CA GLU A 23 2.32 -8.37 8.72
C GLU A 23 2.78 -8.25 7.26
N GLU A 24 1.86 -7.92 6.36
CA GLU A 24 2.17 -7.77 4.94
C GLU A 24 2.98 -6.47 4.76
N ASP A 25 4.16 -6.57 4.15
CA ASP A 25 5.00 -5.40 3.90
C ASP A 25 4.24 -4.33 3.08
N PRO A 26 4.52 -3.03 3.29
CA PRO A 26 3.95 -1.98 2.46
C PRO A 26 4.43 -2.13 1.01
N TYR A 27 3.49 -2.14 0.07
CA TYR A 27 3.77 -2.07 -1.36
C TYR A 27 3.38 -0.69 -1.88
N ALA A 28 4.37 0.08 -2.33
CA ALA A 28 4.16 1.43 -2.83
C ALA A 28 3.66 1.40 -4.28
N ASP A 29 2.53 2.06 -4.53
CA ASP A 29 1.95 2.24 -5.86
C ASP A 29 1.12 3.53 -5.93
N PHE A 30 0.97 4.08 -7.14
CA PHE A 30 0.21 5.30 -7.40
C PHE A 30 -0.22 5.44 -8.86
N SER A 31 -1.19 6.33 -9.08
CA SER A 31 -1.54 6.85 -10.42
C SER A 31 -1.55 8.37 -10.43
N VAL A 32 -1.31 8.97 -11.59
CA VAL A 32 -1.34 10.42 -11.79
C VAL A 32 -2.49 10.86 -12.69
N SER A 33 -3.00 12.07 -12.49
CA SER A 33 -4.06 12.65 -13.32
C SER A 33 -3.61 12.95 -14.76
N SER A 34 -2.34 13.30 -14.97
CA SER A 34 -1.72 13.51 -16.28
C SER A 34 -0.22 13.22 -16.24
N THR A 35 0.32 12.74 -17.35
CA THR A 35 1.78 12.56 -17.57
C THR A 35 2.38 13.65 -18.46
N LEU A 36 1.54 14.48 -19.06
CA LEU A 36 1.93 15.63 -19.87
C LEU A 36 1.26 16.87 -19.31
N ILE A 37 2.06 17.82 -18.87
CA ILE A 37 1.62 19.08 -18.28
C ILE A 37 2.43 20.24 -18.84
N GLU A 38 1.85 21.43 -18.77
CA GLU A 38 2.55 22.70 -18.99
C GLU A 38 2.97 23.31 -17.66
N THR A 39 3.95 24.22 -17.69
CA THR A 39 4.35 25.02 -16.53
C THR A 39 3.15 25.67 -15.85
N GLY A 40 3.09 25.56 -14.52
CA GLY A 40 2.00 26.09 -13.70
C GLY A 40 0.76 25.21 -13.61
N GLN A 41 0.75 24.02 -14.24
CA GLN A 41 -0.33 23.06 -14.09
C GLN A 41 -0.11 22.14 -12.89
N SER A 42 -1.23 21.68 -12.31
CA SER A 42 -1.22 20.73 -11.19
C SER A 42 -1.44 19.29 -11.64
N VAL A 43 -0.73 18.37 -10.99
CA VAL A 43 -0.94 16.92 -11.09
C VAL A 43 -1.47 16.41 -9.75
N THR A 44 -2.57 15.67 -9.79
CA THR A 44 -3.09 14.94 -8.64
C THR A 44 -2.50 13.55 -8.63
N PHE A 45 -1.95 13.15 -7.48
CA PHE A 45 -1.43 11.82 -7.22
C PHE A 45 -2.48 11.05 -6.42
N THR A 46 -2.84 9.85 -6.90
CA THR A 46 -3.73 8.94 -6.18
C THR A 46 -2.91 7.78 -5.66
N ASN A 47 -2.85 7.62 -4.34
CA ASN A 47 -2.21 6.48 -3.71
C ASN A 47 -2.95 5.18 -4.05
N LYS A 48 -2.16 4.17 -4.41
CA LYS A 48 -2.59 2.78 -4.63
C LYS A 48 -1.80 1.81 -3.76
N SER A 49 -1.09 2.34 -2.77
CA SER A 49 -0.23 1.53 -1.92
C SER A 49 -1.07 0.60 -1.06
N THR A 50 -0.56 -0.61 -0.81
CA THR A 50 -1.18 -1.57 0.11
C THR A 50 -0.33 -1.70 1.36
N ASN A 51 -0.96 -1.94 2.51
CA ASN A 51 -0.31 -2.15 3.80
C ASN A 51 0.61 -1.00 4.25
N ALA A 52 0.30 0.24 3.85
CA ALA A 52 1.07 1.43 4.21
C ALA A 52 0.29 2.32 5.17
N ASP A 53 0.94 2.71 6.29
CA ASP A 53 0.40 3.65 7.29
C ASP A 53 0.85 5.10 7.06
N HIS A 54 1.96 5.28 6.35
CA HIS A 54 2.58 6.58 6.08
C HIS A 54 2.95 6.72 4.61
N TYR A 55 2.95 7.96 4.13
CA TYR A 55 3.22 8.31 2.74
C TYR A 55 4.24 9.44 2.69
N GLU A 56 5.12 9.35 1.70
CA GLU A 56 6.07 10.40 1.38
C GLU A 56 6.16 10.52 -0.14
N TRP A 57 5.95 11.73 -0.65
CA TRP A 57 5.98 12.05 -2.05
C TRP A 57 7.13 12.99 -2.33
N PHE A 58 7.98 12.64 -3.28
CA PHE A 58 9.01 13.52 -3.82
C PHE A 58 8.65 13.86 -5.25
N PHE A 59 8.37 15.13 -5.52
CA PHE A 59 7.92 15.57 -6.85
C PHE A 59 9.09 15.80 -7.83
N GLY A 60 10.33 15.74 -7.34
CA GLY A 60 11.55 15.87 -8.16
C GLY A 60 12.01 17.31 -8.41
N ASP A 61 11.23 18.30 -7.98
CA ASP A 61 11.55 19.74 -8.05
C ASP A 61 12.04 20.33 -6.70
N GLY A 62 12.29 19.46 -5.73
CA GLY A 62 12.71 19.83 -4.37
C GLY A 62 11.56 20.00 -3.38
N SER A 63 10.30 19.94 -3.82
CA SER A 63 9.14 19.89 -2.93
C SER A 63 8.69 18.47 -2.62
N SER A 64 7.96 18.31 -1.51
CA SER A 64 7.44 17.03 -1.03
C SER A 64 6.09 17.16 -0.33
N SER A 65 5.42 16.03 -0.10
CA SER A 65 4.18 15.96 0.68
C SER A 65 4.10 14.65 1.45
N THR A 66 3.34 14.64 2.54
CA THR A 66 2.97 13.45 3.33
C THR A 66 1.47 13.15 3.26
N GLU A 67 0.73 13.86 2.41
CA GLU A 67 -0.69 13.61 2.21
C GLU A 67 -0.93 12.27 1.50
N LEU A 68 -2.07 11.64 1.76
CA LEU A 68 -2.44 10.39 1.08
C LEU A 68 -2.56 10.58 -0.44
N ASN A 69 -3.24 11.65 -0.88
CA ASN A 69 -3.47 11.94 -2.30
C ASN A 69 -3.15 13.41 -2.59
N PRO A 70 -1.86 13.80 -2.68
CA PRO A 70 -1.51 15.20 -2.85
C PRO A 70 -1.84 15.71 -4.25
N SER A 71 -2.04 17.02 -4.34
CA SER A 71 -2.01 17.76 -5.61
C SER A 71 -0.77 18.64 -5.61
N HIS A 72 0.01 18.59 -6.70
CA HIS A 72 1.25 19.37 -6.81
C HIS A 72 1.27 20.18 -8.10
N THR A 73 1.62 21.46 -7.99
CA THR A 73 1.76 22.37 -9.13
C THR A 73 3.22 22.48 -9.51
N TYR A 74 3.55 22.10 -10.74
CA TYR A 74 4.92 22.16 -11.24
C TYR A 74 5.25 23.56 -11.78
N PRO A 75 6.43 24.12 -11.46
CA PRO A 75 6.85 25.46 -11.89
C PRO A 75 7.27 25.56 -13.36
#